data_AF-A0A659RYR2-F1
#
_entry.id   AF-A0A659RYR2-F1
#
_cell.length_a   1.000
_cell.length_b   1.000
_cell.length_c   1.000
_cell.angle_alpha   90.00
_cell.angle_beta   90.00
_cell.angle_gamma   90.00
#
_symmetry.space_group_name_H-M   'P 1'
#
loop_
_entity.id
_entity.type
_entity.pdbx_description
1 polymer ?
#
loop_
_entity_poly.entity_id
_entity_poly.type
_entity_poly.pdbx_seq_one_letter_code
_entity_poly.pdbx_strand_id
1 'polypeptide(L)'
;MPVFALLALVAYSFSLALIVPGLLQKNSGWRRMAILSAVIALVCHAVALESRILPGGDSGQNLSLLNVGSLVSLMICTVMTIVASRNRGWLLLPIVYAFALINLAFATFMPNEYITHLEATPGMMVHIGLSLFSYATLIIAALYALQLAWIDYQLKNKKLAFSNEMPPLMSIERKMFHITQIGVVLLTLTLCTGLFYMHNLFSTENIDKAVLSIV
;
A
#
# COMPACT_ATOMS: atom_id res chain seq x y z
N MET A 1 13.22 -16.84 -3.95
CA MET A 1 14.63 -16.52 -4.29
C MET A 1 15.08 -15.22 -3.61
N PRO A 2 16.02 -15.23 -2.65
CA PRO A 2 16.38 -14.06 -1.84
C PRO A 2 17.06 -12.93 -2.63
N VAL A 3 17.64 -13.24 -3.80
CA VAL A 3 18.36 -12.29 -4.65
C VAL A 3 17.47 -11.13 -5.12
N PHE A 4 16.24 -11.42 -5.56
CA PHE A 4 15.30 -10.38 -5.99
C PHE A 4 14.81 -9.51 -4.84
N ALA A 5 14.66 -10.09 -3.64
CA ALA A 5 14.28 -9.35 -2.44
C ALA A 5 15.40 -8.38 -2.02
N LEU A 6 16.66 -8.83 -2.02
CA LEU A 6 17.81 -7.97 -1.75
C LEU A 6 17.96 -6.86 -2.79
N LEU A 7 17.77 -7.18 -4.08
CA LEU A 7 17.85 -6.20 -5.15
C LEU A 7 16.75 -5.14 -5.03
N ALA A 8 15.53 -5.55 -4.66
CA ALA A 8 14.43 -4.64 -4.36
C ALA A 8 14.73 -3.75 -3.14
N LEU A 9 15.31 -4.29 -2.06
CA LEU A 9 15.69 -3.50 -0.88
C LEU A 9 16.73 -2.43 -1.23
N VAL A 10 17.76 -2.79 -2.00
CA VAL A 10 18.79 -1.84 -2.47
C VAL A 10 18.18 -0.79 -3.38
N ALA A 11 17.32 -1.18 -4.33
CA ALA A 11 16.67 -0.27 -5.25
C ALA A 11 15.68 0.70 -4.56
N TYR A 12 14.91 0.24 -3.56
CA TYR A 12 14.06 1.12 -2.74
C TYR A 12 14.89 2.10 -1.92
N SER A 13 16.00 1.63 -1.32
CA SER A 13 16.91 2.49 -0.55
C SER A 13 17.53 3.58 -1.43
N PHE A 14 17.95 3.20 -2.64
CA PHE A 14 18.51 4.13 -3.62
C PHE A 14 17.46 5.16 -4.08
N SER A 15 16.26 4.70 -4.42
CA SER A 15 15.12 5.56 -4.78
C SER A 15 14.79 6.56 -3.67
N LEU A 16 14.75 6.11 -2.41
CA LEU A 16 14.52 6.97 -1.25
C LEU A 16 15.62 8.03 -1.11
N ALA A 17 16.87 7.64 -1.30
CA ALA A 17 18.01 8.56 -1.27
C ALA A 17 17.98 9.60 -2.41
N LEU A 18 17.47 9.26 -3.60
CA LEU A 18 17.29 10.19 -4.73
C LEU A 18 16.08 11.13 -4.56
N ILE A 19 15.07 10.74 -3.78
CA ILE A 19 13.89 11.58 -3.54
C ILE A 19 14.23 12.81 -2.69
N VAL A 20 15.16 12.69 -1.74
CA VAL A 20 15.61 13.81 -0.89
C VAL A 20 16.19 14.99 -1.70
N PRO A 21 17.20 14.82 -2.57
CA PRO A 21 17.69 15.89 -3.43
C PRO A 21 16.65 16.31 -4.48
N GLY A 22 15.79 15.40 -4.95
CA GLY A 22 14.69 15.73 -5.87
C GLY A 22 13.65 16.68 -5.26
N LEU A 23 13.34 16.53 -3.98
CA LEU A 23 12.45 17.42 -3.22
C LEU A 23 13.12 18.75 -2.85
N LEU A 24 14.41 18.73 -2.48
CA LEU A 24 15.14 19.92 -2.01
C LEU A 24 15.65 20.82 -3.14
N GLN A 25 16.16 20.24 -4.22
CA GLN A 25 16.80 21.00 -5.32
C GLN A 25 15.84 21.29 -6.49
N LYS A 26 14.57 20.87 -6.40
CA LYS A 26 13.52 21.02 -7.44
C LYS A 26 13.97 20.65 -8.87
N ASN A 27 14.95 19.76 -8.99
CA ASN A 27 15.54 19.41 -10.27
C ASN A 27 14.81 18.21 -10.90
N SER A 28 14.25 18.44 -12.09
CA SER A 28 13.50 17.45 -12.87
C SER A 28 14.31 16.17 -13.20
N GLY A 29 15.65 16.26 -13.28
CA GLY A 29 16.53 15.12 -13.56
C GLY A 29 16.56 14.09 -12.44
N TRP A 30 16.84 14.53 -11.21
CA TRP A 30 16.83 13.68 -10.01
C TRP A 30 15.47 13.00 -9.80
N ARG A 31 14.41 13.75 -10.09
CA ARG A 31 13.03 13.29 -10.05
C ARG A 31 12.77 12.10 -10.99
N ARG A 32 13.27 12.19 -12.22
CA ARG A 32 13.15 11.13 -13.23
C ARG A 32 13.97 9.90 -12.86
N MET A 33 15.19 10.10 -12.34
CA MET A 33 16.05 9.00 -11.88
C MET A 33 15.44 8.26 -10.69
N ALA A 34 14.85 8.98 -9.73
CA ALA A 34 14.14 8.37 -8.59
C ALA A 34 12.99 7.47 -9.06
N ILE A 35 12.15 7.93 -10.01
CA ILE A 35 11.06 7.11 -10.56
C ILE A 35 11.61 5.89 -11.30
N LEU A 36 12.65 6.03 -12.12
CA LEU A 36 13.25 4.90 -12.82
C LEU A 36 13.76 3.84 -11.83
N SER A 37 14.46 4.26 -10.78
CA SER A 37 14.90 3.33 -9.71
C SER A 37 13.72 2.69 -8.97
N ALA A 38 12.63 3.44 -8.73
CA ALA A 38 11.43 2.92 -8.08
C ALA A 38 10.73 1.86 -8.94
N VAL A 39 10.65 2.06 -10.26
CA VAL A 39 10.07 1.06 -11.17
C VAL A 39 10.86 -0.24 -11.15
N ILE A 40 12.20 -0.15 -11.13
CA ILE A 40 13.06 -1.34 -10.99
C ILE A 40 12.81 -2.02 -9.64
N ALA A 41 12.73 -1.25 -8.55
CA ALA A 41 12.44 -1.78 -7.21
C ALA A 41 11.09 -2.50 -7.16
N LEU A 42 10.04 -1.92 -7.77
CA LEU A 42 8.70 -2.49 -7.85
C LEU A 42 8.67 -3.82 -8.60
N VAL A 43 9.35 -3.90 -9.75
CA VAL A 43 9.43 -5.14 -10.54
C VAL A 43 10.14 -6.23 -9.73
N CYS A 44 11.28 -5.90 -9.11
CA CYS A 44 12.00 -6.88 -8.28
C CYS A 44 11.23 -7.30 -7.04
N HIS A 45 10.50 -6.38 -6.41
CA HIS A 45 9.61 -6.68 -5.28
C HIS A 45 8.48 -7.60 -5.70
N ALA A 46 7.84 -7.35 -6.85
CA ALA A 46 6.79 -8.21 -7.40
C ALA A 46 7.30 -9.64 -7.66
N VAL A 47 8.45 -9.79 -8.33
CA VAL A 47 9.07 -11.10 -8.60
C VAL A 47 9.48 -11.81 -7.30
N ALA A 48 10.04 -11.08 -6.34
CA ALA A 48 10.39 -11.63 -5.03
C ALA A 48 9.16 -12.16 -4.29
N LEU A 49 8.05 -11.42 -4.36
CA LEU A 49 6.81 -11.76 -3.69
C LEU A 49 6.07 -12.91 -4.37
N GLU A 50 6.05 -12.97 -5.70
CA GLU A 50 5.51 -14.10 -6.48
C GLU A 50 6.15 -15.41 -6.01
N SER A 51 7.48 -15.44 -5.92
CA SER A 51 8.21 -16.64 -5.47
C SER A 51 7.95 -17.04 -4.01
N ARG A 52 7.34 -16.15 -3.21
CA ARG A 52 6.97 -16.40 -1.81
C ARG A 52 5.51 -16.80 -1.66
N ILE A 53 4.60 -16.19 -2.41
CA ILE A 53 3.16 -16.49 -2.38
C ILE A 53 2.88 -17.79 -3.13
N LEU A 54 3.57 -18.03 -4.24
CA LEU A 54 3.45 -19.21 -5.10
C LEU A 54 4.78 -19.99 -5.11
N PRO A 55 5.14 -20.66 -4.00
CA PRO A 55 6.27 -21.58 -4.00
C PRO A 55 5.91 -22.74 -4.96
N GLY A 56 6.54 -22.78 -6.14
CA GLY A 56 6.13 -23.68 -7.23
C GLY A 56 5.91 -25.15 -6.81
N GLY A 57 4.87 -25.77 -7.36
CA GLY A 57 4.40 -27.14 -7.05
C GLY A 57 2.93 -27.15 -6.59
N ASP A 58 2.39 -28.31 -6.21
CA ASP A 58 1.03 -28.47 -5.61
C ASP A 58 0.93 -27.92 -4.17
N SER A 59 1.90 -27.11 -3.75
CA SER A 59 1.95 -26.48 -2.44
C SER A 59 1.05 -25.24 -2.49
N GLY A 60 0.06 -25.14 -1.60
CA GLY A 60 -0.92 -24.04 -1.60
C GLY A 60 -0.28 -22.64 -1.50
N GLN A 61 -1.11 -21.59 -1.57
CA GLN A 61 -0.66 -20.20 -1.54
C GLN A 61 -0.19 -19.80 -0.13
N ASN A 62 1.00 -19.21 0.00
CA ASN A 62 1.50 -18.73 1.29
C ASN A 62 1.02 -17.29 1.55
N LEU A 63 -0.14 -17.17 2.17
CA LEU A 63 -0.75 -15.91 2.57
C LEU A 63 -0.48 -15.58 4.04
N SER A 64 0.77 -15.76 4.50
CA SER A 64 1.16 -15.26 5.81
C SER A 64 0.96 -13.74 5.92
N LEU A 65 0.73 -13.25 7.14
CA LEU A 65 0.50 -11.83 7.42
C LEU A 65 1.60 -10.93 6.81
N LEU A 66 2.85 -11.40 6.81
CA LEU A 66 3.98 -10.68 6.25
C LEU A 66 3.94 -10.62 4.71
N ASN A 67 3.54 -11.72 4.04
CA ASN A 67 3.38 -11.72 2.58
C ASN A 67 2.20 -10.84 2.16
N VAL A 68 1.09 -10.89 2.90
CA VAL A 68 -0.07 -10.03 2.66
C VAL A 68 0.28 -8.55 2.89
N GLY A 69 0.99 -8.22 3.98
CA GLY A 69 1.48 -6.86 4.23
C GLY A 69 2.43 -6.37 3.14
N SER A 70 3.33 -7.24 2.66
CA SER A 70 4.22 -6.95 1.54
C SER A 70 3.45 -6.70 0.24
N LEU A 71 2.41 -7.49 -0.04
CA LEU A 71 1.53 -7.31 -1.19
C LEU A 71 0.78 -5.97 -1.15
N VAL A 72 0.19 -5.62 -0.01
CA VAL A 72 -0.46 -4.32 0.19
C VAL A 72 0.54 -3.19 -0.03
N SER A 73 1.74 -3.30 0.55
CA SER A 73 2.78 -2.28 0.40
C SER A 73 3.21 -2.10 -1.06
N LEU A 74 3.30 -3.19 -1.83
CA LEU A 74 3.59 -3.17 -3.27
C LEU A 74 2.47 -2.47 -4.05
N MET A 75 1.20 -2.74 -3.75
CA MET A 75 0.05 -2.08 -4.38
C MET A 75 0.08 -0.57 -4.13
N ILE A 76 0.29 -0.15 -2.88
CA ILE A 76 0.36 1.27 -2.50
C ILE A 76 1.55 1.94 -3.20
N CYS A 77 2.74 1.32 -3.20
CA CYS A 77 3.92 1.85 -3.88
C CYS A 77 3.67 2.03 -5.37
N THR A 78 3.05 1.05 -6.03
CA THR A 78 2.74 1.12 -7.46
C THR A 78 1.82 2.30 -7.78
N VAL A 79 0.70 2.42 -7.06
CA VAL A 79 -0.26 3.52 -7.25
C VAL A 79 0.42 4.87 -6.98
N MET A 80 1.17 5.00 -5.90
CA MET A 80 1.83 6.26 -5.54
C MET A 80 2.96 6.64 -6.51
N THR A 81 3.70 5.66 -7.04
CA THR A 81 4.71 5.89 -8.09
C THR A 81 4.07 6.42 -9.36
N ILE A 82 2.92 5.87 -9.77
CA ILE A 82 2.14 6.36 -10.92
C ILE A 82 1.68 7.80 -10.66
N VAL A 83 1.13 8.09 -9.48
CA VAL A 83 0.71 9.45 -9.11
C VAL A 83 1.88 10.44 -9.12
N ALA A 84 3.06 10.03 -8.65
CA ALA A 84 4.28 10.84 -8.66
C ALA A 84 4.83 11.10 -10.06
N SER A 85 4.70 10.16 -10.98
CA SER A 85 5.11 10.36 -12.38
C SER A 85 4.35 11.53 -13.03
N ARG A 86 3.10 11.78 -12.61
CA ARG A 86 2.29 12.93 -13.02
C ARG A 86 2.56 14.20 -12.18
N ASN A 87 3.72 14.24 -11.53
CA ASN A 87 4.20 15.35 -10.72
C ASN A 87 3.30 15.73 -9.51
N ARG A 88 2.63 14.74 -8.90
CA ARG A 88 1.73 14.92 -7.75
C ARG A 88 2.10 13.94 -6.63
N GLY A 89 1.86 14.27 -5.35
CA GLY A 89 2.04 13.30 -4.26
C GLY A 89 3.50 12.98 -3.87
N TRP A 90 4.47 13.78 -4.30
CA TRP A 90 5.90 13.60 -4.02
C TRP A 90 6.27 13.53 -2.55
N LEU A 91 5.51 14.22 -1.69
CA LEU A 91 5.74 14.25 -0.25
C LEU A 91 5.43 12.92 0.44
N LEU A 92 4.54 12.10 -0.14
CA LEU A 92 4.13 10.82 0.44
C LEU A 92 5.03 9.65 0.03
N LEU A 93 5.80 9.79 -1.07
CA LEU A 93 6.64 8.71 -1.61
C LEU A 93 7.67 8.16 -0.61
N PRO A 94 8.43 9.00 0.13
CA PRO A 94 9.38 8.50 1.11
C PRO A 94 8.74 7.61 2.17
N ILE A 95 7.55 8.00 2.65
CA ILE A 95 6.82 7.26 3.70
C ILE A 95 6.41 5.88 3.16
N VAL A 96 5.85 5.86 1.96
CA VAL A 96 5.33 4.64 1.32
C VAL A 96 6.47 3.68 0.96
N TYR A 97 7.58 4.16 0.39
CA TYR A 97 8.73 3.32 0.08
C TYR A 97 9.44 2.81 1.32
N ALA A 98 9.57 3.62 2.37
CA ALA A 98 10.13 3.14 3.65
C ALA A 98 9.27 2.02 4.24
N PHE A 99 7.94 2.17 4.20
CA PHE A 99 7.02 1.13 4.66
C PHE A 99 7.15 -0.18 3.86
N ALA A 100 7.26 -0.11 2.53
CA ALA A 100 7.48 -1.30 1.70
C ALA A 100 8.83 -1.96 1.95
N LEU A 101 9.89 -1.16 2.14
CA LEU A 101 11.22 -1.65 2.48
C LEU A 101 11.21 -2.42 3.80
N ILE A 102 10.60 -1.85 4.84
CA ILE A 102 10.47 -2.49 6.15
C ILE A 102 9.67 -3.81 6.03
N ASN A 103 8.51 -3.79 5.37
CA ASN A 103 7.70 -5.01 5.19
C ASN A 103 8.44 -6.09 4.41
N LEU A 104 9.12 -5.73 3.32
CA LEU A 104 9.89 -6.67 2.52
C LEU A 104 11.09 -7.24 3.30
N ALA A 105 11.75 -6.42 4.12
CA ALA A 105 12.83 -6.88 4.98
C ALA A 105 12.31 -7.88 6.02
N PHE A 106 11.21 -7.56 6.72
CA PHE A 106 10.58 -8.49 7.66
C PHE A 106 10.12 -9.78 7.00
N ALA A 107 9.43 -9.70 5.86
CA ALA A 107 9.04 -10.88 5.09
C ALA A 107 10.26 -11.70 4.65
N THR A 108 11.42 -11.07 4.47
CA THR A 108 12.65 -11.74 4.04
C THR A 108 13.40 -12.43 5.17
N PHE A 109 13.51 -11.79 6.32
CA PHE A 109 14.29 -12.29 7.45
C PHE A 109 13.48 -13.07 8.49
N MET A 110 12.16 -12.93 8.52
CA MET A 110 11.29 -13.72 9.39
C MET A 110 10.59 -14.82 8.59
N PRO A 111 10.96 -16.09 8.76
CA PRO A 111 10.24 -17.20 8.15
C PRO A 111 8.87 -17.32 8.83
N ASN A 112 7.81 -17.05 8.07
CA ASN A 112 6.45 -17.38 8.49
C ASN A 112 5.71 -17.93 7.28
N GLU A 113 5.42 -19.22 7.31
CA GLU A 113 4.70 -19.93 6.25
C GLU A 113 3.32 -20.28 6.74
N TYR A 114 2.30 -19.66 6.11
CA TYR A 114 0.92 -20.02 6.34
C TYR A 114 0.32 -20.41 4.99
N ILE A 115 0.33 -21.71 4.72
CA ILE A 115 -0.06 -22.29 3.43
C ILE A 115 -1.58 -22.47 3.43
N THR A 116 -2.26 -21.76 2.54
CA THR A 116 -3.71 -21.85 2.32
C THR A 116 -4.00 -22.33 0.91
N HIS A 117 -4.84 -23.36 0.78
CA HIS A 117 -5.27 -23.86 -0.53
C HIS A 117 -6.47 -23.05 -1.02
N LEU A 118 -6.20 -21.87 -1.60
CA LEU A 118 -7.25 -20.99 -2.15
C LEU A 118 -7.92 -21.55 -3.41
N GLU A 119 -7.32 -22.55 -4.05
CA GLU A 119 -7.89 -23.24 -5.22
C GLU A 119 -9.23 -23.93 -4.92
N ALA A 120 -9.48 -24.28 -3.66
CA ALA A 120 -10.70 -24.98 -3.25
C ALA A 120 -11.94 -24.07 -3.17
N THR A 121 -11.79 -22.73 -3.13
CA THR A 121 -12.93 -21.79 -3.01
C THR A 121 -12.70 -20.48 -3.79
N PRO A 122 -13.13 -20.41 -5.07
CA PRO A 122 -12.98 -19.20 -5.90
C PRO A 122 -13.57 -17.92 -5.25
N GLY A 123 -14.63 -18.09 -4.46
CA GLY A 123 -15.26 -17.01 -3.72
C GLY A 123 -14.41 -16.34 -2.66
N MET A 124 -13.59 -17.13 -1.95
CA MET A 124 -12.68 -16.62 -0.93
C MET A 124 -11.55 -15.81 -1.54
N MET A 125 -11.08 -16.18 -2.75
CA MET A 125 -10.10 -15.41 -3.50
C MET A 125 -10.62 -14.01 -3.87
N VAL A 126 -11.88 -13.91 -4.32
CA VAL A 126 -12.52 -12.61 -4.61
C VAL A 126 -12.63 -11.76 -3.34
N HIS A 127 -13.08 -12.34 -2.22
CA HIS A 127 -13.17 -11.63 -0.96
C HIS A 127 -11.81 -11.09 -0.48
N ILE A 128 -10.77 -11.92 -0.52
CA ILE A 128 -9.40 -11.52 -0.13
C ILE A 128 -8.90 -10.41 -1.06
N GLY A 129 -9.01 -10.58 -2.37
CA GLY A 129 -8.57 -9.57 -3.34
C GLY A 129 -9.26 -8.22 -3.08
N LEU A 130 -10.57 -8.25 -2.90
CA LEU A 130 -11.36 -7.05 -2.66
C LEU A 130 -11.03 -6.38 -1.31
N SER A 131 -10.76 -7.18 -0.27
CA SER A 131 -10.23 -6.70 1.02
C SER A 131 -8.90 -5.97 0.88
N LEU A 132 -7.97 -6.54 0.10
CA LEU A 132 -6.64 -5.95 -0.12
C LEU A 132 -6.72 -4.62 -0.87
N PHE A 133 -7.57 -4.55 -1.90
CA PHE A 133 -7.82 -3.30 -2.62
C PHE A 133 -8.46 -2.24 -1.73
N SER A 134 -9.44 -2.61 -0.90
CA SER A 134 -10.06 -1.69 0.06
C SER A 134 -9.03 -1.13 1.04
N TYR A 135 -8.25 -2.01 1.67
CA TYR A 135 -7.25 -1.63 2.65
C TYR A 135 -6.16 -0.73 2.05
N ALA A 136 -5.62 -1.08 0.87
CA ALA A 136 -4.65 -0.25 0.17
C ALA A 136 -5.21 1.14 -0.15
N THR A 137 -6.46 1.22 -0.61
CA THR A 137 -7.12 2.48 -0.95
C THR A 137 -7.34 3.36 0.28
N LEU A 138 -7.82 2.78 1.38
CA LEU A 138 -8.04 3.50 2.64
C LEU A 138 -6.73 3.96 3.30
N ILE A 139 -5.64 3.18 3.22
CA ILE A 139 -4.33 3.64 3.66
C ILE A 139 -3.87 4.85 2.85
N ILE A 140 -4.03 4.82 1.53
CA ILE A 140 -3.68 5.98 0.68
C ILE A 140 -4.50 7.21 1.10
N ALA A 141 -5.80 7.06 1.33
CA ALA A 141 -6.64 8.15 1.83
C ALA A 141 -6.14 8.69 3.19
N ALA A 142 -5.78 7.80 4.13
CA ALA A 142 -5.24 8.16 5.43
C ALA A 142 -3.91 8.92 5.33
N LEU A 143 -3.02 8.51 4.41
CA LEU A 143 -1.78 9.23 4.14
C LEU A 143 -2.04 10.65 3.61
N TYR A 144 -3.02 10.81 2.71
CA TYR A 144 -3.44 12.13 2.26
C TYR A 144 -4.07 12.97 3.38
N ALA A 145 -4.83 12.36 4.29
CA ALA A 145 -5.38 13.04 5.46
C ALA A 145 -4.28 13.52 6.41
N LEU A 146 -3.28 12.69 6.68
CA LEU A 146 -2.11 13.05 7.50
C LEU A 146 -1.34 14.19 6.83
N GLN A 147 -1.13 14.12 5.51
CA GLN A 147 -0.51 15.20 4.75
C GLN A 147 -1.31 16.51 4.87
N LEU A 148 -2.63 16.46 4.74
CA LEU A 148 -3.51 17.63 4.87
C LEU A 148 -3.39 18.24 6.28
N ALA A 149 -3.48 17.42 7.32
CA ALA A 149 -3.36 17.84 8.71
C ALA A 149 -2.00 18.48 9.02
N TRP A 150 -0.91 17.91 8.47
CA TRP A 150 0.43 18.46 8.60
C TRP A 150 0.56 19.84 7.94
N ILE A 151 0.02 20.00 6.72
CA ILE A 151 0.05 21.27 6.00
C ILE A 151 -0.78 22.33 6.73
N ASP A 152 -1.99 21.98 7.20
CA ASP A 152 -2.86 22.88 7.97
C ASP A 152 -2.18 23.34 9.28
N TYR A 153 -1.56 22.41 10.02
CA TYR A 153 -0.81 22.73 11.23
C TYR A 153 0.34 23.70 10.96
N GLN A 154 1.09 23.48 9.89
CA GLN A 154 2.23 24.33 9.55
C GLN A 154 1.82 25.73 9.07
N LEU A 155 0.66 25.84 8.40
CA LEU A 155 0.07 27.13 8.01
C LEU A 155 -0.39 27.93 9.24
N LYS A 156 -1.07 27.27 10.19
CA LYS A 156 -1.50 27.88 11.45
C LYS A 156 -0.33 28.40 12.29
N ASN A 157 0.81 27.70 12.26
CA ASN A 157 2.01 28.07 13.00
C ASN A 157 2.97 29.00 12.24
N LYS A 158 2.59 29.51 11.06
CA LYS A 158 3.41 30.38 10.19
C LYS A 158 4.84 29.88 9.90
N LYS A 159 5.10 28.57 10.05
CA LYS A 159 6.43 27.97 9.81
C LYS A 159 6.73 27.78 8.32
N LEU A 160 5.70 27.76 7.48
CA LEU A 160 5.83 27.69 6.03
C LEU A 160 5.63 29.10 5.48
N ALA A 161 6.73 29.86 5.40
CA ALA A 161 6.77 31.12 4.68
C ALA A 161 6.34 30.87 3.23
N PHE A 162 5.37 31.65 2.76
CA PHE A 162 4.79 31.68 1.41
C PHE A 162 5.78 31.29 0.30
N SER A 163 5.82 30.00 -0.06
CA SER A 163 6.37 29.58 -1.35
C SER A 163 5.21 29.54 -2.33
N ASN A 164 5.34 30.25 -3.45
CA ASN A 164 4.33 30.51 -4.47
C ASN A 164 3.84 29.25 -5.25
N GLU A 165 4.16 28.05 -4.76
CA GLU A 165 3.92 26.76 -5.41
C GLU A 165 3.15 25.76 -4.53
N MET A 166 2.62 26.19 -3.38
CA MET A 166 1.80 25.29 -2.58
C MET A 166 0.54 24.90 -3.34
N PRO A 167 0.31 23.60 -3.61
CA PRO A 167 -0.93 23.17 -4.22
C PRO A 167 -2.08 23.60 -3.29
N PRO A 168 -3.18 24.13 -3.83
CA PRO A 168 -4.27 24.62 -3.01
C PRO A 168 -4.77 23.48 -2.11
N LEU A 169 -4.90 23.75 -0.80
CA LEU A 169 -5.36 22.79 0.22
C LEU A 169 -6.60 22.01 -0.24
N MET A 170 -7.53 22.73 -0.86
CA MET A 170 -8.79 22.19 -1.37
C MET A 170 -8.60 21.13 -2.48
N SER A 171 -7.47 21.13 -3.19
CA SER A 171 -7.14 20.07 -4.16
C SER A 171 -6.68 18.77 -3.48
N ILE A 172 -5.94 18.88 -2.36
CA ILE A 172 -5.52 17.71 -1.58
C ILE A 172 -6.74 17.10 -0.88
N GLU A 173 -7.55 17.95 -0.24
CA GLU A 173 -8.78 17.56 0.43
C GLU A 173 -9.75 16.83 -0.51
N ARG A 174 -10.01 17.39 -1.70
CA ARG A 174 -10.89 16.74 -2.69
C ARG A 174 -10.39 15.36 -3.11
N LYS A 175 -9.08 15.18 -3.28
CA LYS A 175 -8.49 13.87 -3.60
C LYS A 175 -8.65 12.91 -2.44
N MET A 176 -8.38 13.35 -1.21
CA MET A 176 -8.57 12.56 0.00
C MET A 176 -10.01 12.05 0.08
N PHE A 177 -11.00 12.94 -0.01
CA PHE A 177 -12.41 12.54 0.03
C PHE A 177 -12.80 11.57 -1.08
N HIS A 178 -12.34 11.82 -2.31
CA HIS A 178 -12.65 10.93 -3.43
C HIS A 178 -12.05 9.53 -3.24
N ILE A 179 -10.81 9.42 -2.75
CA ILE A 179 -10.17 8.13 -2.46
C ILE A 179 -10.87 7.45 -1.29
N THR A 180 -11.26 8.19 -0.24
CA THR A 180 -12.05 7.64 0.88
C THR A 180 -13.38 7.08 0.38
N GLN A 181 -14.10 7.78 -0.50
CA GLN A 181 -15.36 7.29 -1.08
C GLN A 181 -15.15 5.96 -1.82
N ILE A 182 -14.12 5.87 -2.66
CA ILE A 182 -13.79 4.63 -3.38
C ILE A 182 -13.46 3.51 -2.37
N GLY A 183 -12.66 3.82 -1.34
CA GLY A 183 -12.29 2.87 -0.29
C GLY A 183 -13.50 2.37 0.50
N VAL A 184 -14.45 3.25 0.84
CA VAL A 184 -15.69 2.87 1.52
C VAL A 184 -16.54 1.96 0.63
N VAL A 185 -16.70 2.28 -0.66
CA VAL A 185 -17.44 1.40 -1.60
C VAL A 185 -16.79 0.02 -1.70
N LEU A 186 -15.46 -0.04 -1.82
CA LEU A 186 -14.72 -1.31 -1.82
C LEU A 186 -14.90 -2.06 -0.51
N LEU A 187 -14.84 -1.38 0.64
CA LEU A 187 -15.05 -1.97 1.95
C LEU A 187 -16.46 -2.55 2.10
N THR A 188 -17.49 -1.84 1.63
CA THR A 188 -18.87 -2.35 1.66
C THR A 188 -18.99 -3.62 0.83
N LEU A 189 -18.42 -3.65 -0.37
CA LEU A 189 -18.37 -4.86 -1.18
C LEU A 189 -17.58 -5.99 -0.49
N THR A 190 -16.51 -5.67 0.24
CA THR A 190 -15.75 -6.65 1.04
C THR A 190 -16.64 -7.27 2.11
N LEU A 191 -17.37 -6.43 2.86
CA LEU A 191 -18.28 -6.90 3.91
C LEU A 191 -19.40 -7.75 3.33
N CYS A 192 -20.03 -7.30 2.23
CA CYS A 192 -21.06 -8.08 1.55
C CYS A 192 -20.54 -9.46 1.13
N THR A 193 -19.38 -9.54 0.48
CA THR A 193 -18.79 -10.83 0.07
C THR A 193 -18.41 -11.69 1.27
N GLY A 194 -17.93 -11.09 2.37
CA GLY A 194 -17.63 -11.79 3.61
C GLY A 194 -18.88 -12.45 4.23
N LEU A 195 -20.02 -11.75 4.19
CA LEU A 195 -21.31 -12.29 4.66
C LEU A 195 -21.75 -13.53 3.88
N PHE A 196 -21.49 -13.58 2.57
CA PHE A 196 -21.88 -14.72 1.73
C PHE A 196 -20.93 -15.93 1.88
N TYR A 197 -19.63 -15.69 2.09
CA TYR A 197 -18.62 -16.77 2.05
C TYR A 197 -18.22 -17.35 3.41
N MET A 198 -18.49 -16.67 4.53
CA MET A 198 -18.28 -17.28 5.85
C MET A 198 -19.50 -18.13 6.25
N HIS A 199 -19.40 -19.44 6.04
CA HIS A 199 -20.44 -20.43 6.31
C HIS A 199 -20.84 -20.58 7.81
N ASN A 200 -20.20 -19.83 8.73
CA ASN A 200 -20.40 -19.91 10.18
C ASN A 200 -20.51 -18.55 10.89
N LEU A 201 -20.85 -17.46 10.18
CA LEU A 201 -20.99 -16.11 10.79
C LEU A 201 -22.01 -16.05 11.93
N PHE A 202 -23.10 -16.82 11.84
CA PHE A 202 -24.15 -16.90 12.85
C PHE A 202 -24.04 -18.13 13.75
N SER A 203 -22.87 -18.79 13.77
CA SER A 203 -22.59 -19.78 14.82
C SER A 203 -22.48 -19.08 16.17
N THR A 204 -22.77 -19.81 17.25
CA THR A 204 -22.79 -19.28 18.63
C THR A 204 -21.48 -18.60 19.04
N GLU A 205 -20.36 -18.94 18.40
CA GLU A 205 -19.03 -18.39 18.67
C GLU A 205 -18.70 -17.09 17.91
N ASN A 206 -19.43 -16.78 16.84
CA ASN A 206 -19.15 -15.62 15.97
C ASN A 206 -20.28 -14.59 15.88
N ILE A 207 -21.44 -14.86 16.51
CA ILE A 207 -22.58 -13.94 16.57
C ILE A 207 -22.17 -12.55 17.10
N ASP A 208 -21.37 -12.49 18.16
CA ASP A 208 -20.95 -11.21 18.76
C ASP A 208 -20.15 -10.36 17.77
N LYS A 209 -19.27 -11.01 16.98
CA LYS A 209 -18.45 -10.34 15.95
C LYS A 209 -19.31 -9.91 14.76
N ALA A 210 -20.30 -10.71 14.38
CA ALA A 210 -21.20 -10.41 13.28
C ALA A 210 -22.13 -9.23 13.60
N VAL A 211 -22.69 -9.18 14.81
CA VAL A 211 -23.55 -8.07 15.25
C VAL A 211 -22.77 -6.76 15.31
N LEU A 212 -21.56 -6.76 15.90
CA LEU A 212 -20.69 -5.59 15.95
C LEU A 212 -20.23 -5.08 14.59
N SER A 213 -20.20 -5.94 13.57
CA SER A 213 -19.83 -5.52 12.22
C SER A 213 -21.02 -4.94 11.43
N ILE A 214 -22.26 -5.20 11.86
CA ILE A 214 -23.49 -4.74 11.20
C ILE A 214 -23.97 -3.39 11.78
N VAL A 215 -23.78 -3.18 13.09
CA VAL A 215 -24.15 -1.95 13.82
C VAL A 215 -23.05 -0.89 13.68
#